data_AF-A0A4R5AGQ6-F1
#
_entry.id   AF-A0A4R5AGQ6-F1
#
_cell.length_a   1.000
_cell.length_b   1.000
_cell.length_c   1.000
_cell.angle_alpha   90.00
_cell.angle_beta   90.00
_cell.angle_gamma   90.00
#
_symmetry.space_group_name_H-M   'P 1'
#
loop_
_entity.id
_entity.type
_entity.pdbx_description
1 polymer ?
#
loop_
_entity_poly.entity_id
_entity_poly.type
_entity_poly.pdbx_seq_one_letter_code
_entity_poly.pdbx_strand_id
1 'polypeptide(L)'
;MSPSTVLTFTAPPRRRAGPPGPWGRRRRAPSGRTTLGPVKEDPVAFRLDCGATWLNLLATRGRAFGARPVERLPDPVRFAEWLGLCDLAPVQPPHQDDLDRAVRLRETLRPIALATVDGRPPEDDDVRSLETFLGQDDPVALSVDGRLVRSAPPSTRTALARIARQAVDHLTGPQRDDLKVCPEGDCRGVFADPAGRRRWCPSPACASRGRVRALRARRSASAGTQGR
;
A
#
# COMPACT_ATOMS: atom_id res chain seq x y z
N MET A 1 -55.38 5.47 2.59
CA MET A 1 -55.14 5.52 4.04
C MET A 1 -55.05 4.08 4.54
N SER A 2 -53.82 3.58 4.71
CA SER A 2 -53.55 2.23 5.24
C SER A 2 -52.95 2.37 6.64
N PRO A 3 -53.35 1.56 7.63
CA PRO A 3 -52.87 1.74 8.99
C PRO A 3 -51.48 1.10 9.17
N SER A 4 -50.56 1.87 9.75
CA SER A 4 -49.23 1.40 10.14
C SER A 4 -49.31 0.54 11.40
N THR A 5 -48.92 -0.73 11.29
CA THR A 5 -48.71 -1.61 12.44
C THR A 5 -47.36 -1.30 13.09
N VAL A 6 -47.40 -0.82 14.33
CA VAL A 6 -46.21 -0.59 15.17
C VAL A 6 -45.82 -1.92 15.81
N LEU A 7 -44.64 -2.45 15.46
CA LEU A 7 -44.05 -3.63 16.10
C LEU A 7 -43.16 -3.19 17.27
N THR A 8 -43.63 -3.46 18.49
CA THR A 8 -42.86 -3.26 19.73
C THR A 8 -41.89 -4.44 19.91
N PHE A 9 -40.58 -4.17 19.89
CA PHE A 9 -39.54 -5.19 20.10
C PHE A 9 -39.15 -5.25 21.58
N THR A 10 -39.47 -6.36 22.25
CA THR A 10 -39.12 -6.65 23.65
C THR A 10 -37.67 -7.13 23.74
N ALA A 11 -36.86 -6.50 24.59
CA ALA A 11 -35.46 -6.89 24.80
C ALA A 11 -35.33 -8.22 25.60
N PRO A 12 -34.39 -9.12 25.24
CA PRO A 12 -34.18 -10.38 25.95
C PRO A 12 -33.42 -10.20 27.28
N PRO A 13 -33.59 -11.12 28.26
CA PRO A 13 -32.99 -11.01 29.58
C PRO A 13 -31.47 -11.25 29.57
N ARG A 14 -30.76 -10.46 30.39
CA ARG A 14 -29.30 -10.53 30.58
C ARG A 14 -28.91 -11.83 31.30
N ARG A 15 -28.05 -12.64 30.68
CA ARG A 15 -27.39 -13.80 31.33
C ARG A 15 -26.30 -13.32 32.28
N ARG A 16 -26.27 -13.89 33.49
CA ARG A 16 -25.22 -13.67 34.51
C ARG A 16 -23.94 -14.41 34.12
N ALA A 17 -22.80 -13.73 34.20
CA ALA A 17 -21.48 -14.32 34.00
C ALA A 17 -21.05 -15.11 35.26
N GLY A 18 -20.57 -16.34 35.06
CA GLY A 18 -19.97 -17.16 36.12
C GLY A 18 -18.52 -16.73 36.44
N PRO A 19 -17.95 -17.19 37.57
CA PRO A 19 -16.63 -16.76 38.03
C PRO A 19 -15.50 -17.34 37.18
N PRO A 20 -14.35 -16.63 37.05
CA PRO A 20 -13.21 -17.12 36.30
C PRO A 20 -12.50 -18.26 37.03
N GLY A 21 -12.21 -19.36 36.32
CA GLY A 21 -11.48 -20.51 36.81
C GLY A 21 -9.99 -20.22 37.10
N PRO A 22 -9.31 -21.08 37.87
CA PRO A 22 -7.95 -20.84 38.34
C PRO A 22 -6.93 -20.97 37.21
N TRP A 23 -6.13 -19.91 37.06
CA TRP A 23 -5.10 -19.74 36.04
C TRP A 23 -3.98 -20.77 36.24
N GLY A 24 -3.93 -21.77 35.35
CA GLY A 24 -2.83 -22.72 35.26
C GLY A 24 -1.51 -22.02 34.89
N ARG A 25 -0.45 -22.28 35.67
CA ARG A 25 0.91 -21.79 35.45
C ARG A 25 1.37 -22.12 34.03
N ARG A 26 1.56 -21.11 33.17
CA ARG A 26 2.20 -21.27 31.87
C ARG A 26 3.67 -21.61 32.08
N ARG A 27 4.08 -22.81 31.66
CA ARG A 27 5.49 -23.22 31.56
C ARG A 27 6.19 -22.27 30.57
N ARG A 28 7.32 -21.69 30.99
CA ARG A 28 8.20 -20.89 30.12
C ARG A 28 8.70 -21.78 28.98
N ALA A 29 8.41 -21.40 27.73
CA ALA A 29 9.06 -21.97 26.57
C ALA A 29 10.55 -21.54 26.56
N PRO A 30 11.48 -22.43 26.19
CA PRO A 30 12.89 -22.07 26.10
C PRO A 30 13.10 -21.02 25.01
N SER A 31 13.81 -19.95 25.36
CA SER A 31 14.20 -18.86 24.48
C SER A 31 15.31 -19.29 23.52
N GLY A 32 14.96 -20.14 22.56
CA GLY A 32 15.80 -20.39 21.39
C GLY A 32 15.69 -19.21 20.45
N ARG A 33 16.71 -18.34 20.43
CA ARG A 33 16.84 -17.28 19.42
C ARG A 33 17.27 -17.95 18.12
N THR A 34 16.31 -18.53 17.39
CA THR A 34 16.54 -19.01 16.03
C THR A 34 16.89 -17.79 15.20
N THR A 35 18.17 -17.59 14.94
CA THR A 35 18.62 -16.69 13.87
C THR A 35 18.17 -17.31 12.57
N LEU A 36 16.96 -16.96 12.12
CA LEU A 36 16.61 -17.10 10.71
C LEU A 36 17.69 -16.33 9.94
N GLY A 37 18.46 -17.04 9.12
CA GLY A 37 19.26 -16.41 8.07
C GLY A 37 18.36 -15.48 7.25
N PRO A 38 18.93 -14.47 6.57
CA PRO A 38 18.13 -13.51 5.82
C PRO A 38 17.25 -14.28 4.82
N VAL A 39 15.93 -14.22 5.01
CA VAL A 39 14.97 -14.71 4.02
C VAL A 39 15.31 -13.98 2.73
N LYS A 40 15.77 -14.73 1.73
CA LYS A 40 16.12 -14.18 0.43
C LYS A 40 14.81 -13.74 -0.21
N GLU A 41 14.55 -12.44 -0.17
CA GLU A 41 13.32 -11.89 -0.76
C GLU A 41 13.28 -12.19 -2.25
N ASP A 42 12.15 -12.69 -2.72
CA ASP A 42 11.85 -12.70 -4.15
C ASP A 42 11.78 -11.24 -4.65
N PRO A 43 12.68 -10.80 -5.53
CA PRO A 43 12.67 -9.44 -6.03
C PRO A 43 11.39 -9.13 -6.81
N VAL A 44 10.78 -10.11 -7.49
CA VAL A 44 9.61 -9.90 -8.36
C VAL A 44 8.27 -10.11 -7.64
N ALA A 45 8.29 -10.47 -6.35
CA ALA A 45 7.08 -10.52 -5.54
C ALA A 45 6.42 -9.14 -5.40
N PHE A 46 5.08 -9.11 -5.52
CA PHE A 46 4.29 -7.89 -5.34
C PHE A 46 4.43 -7.31 -3.94
N ARG A 47 4.38 -5.99 -3.86
CA ARG A 47 4.42 -5.24 -2.61
C ARG A 47 3.06 -4.56 -2.43
N LEU A 48 2.25 -5.16 -1.56
CA LEU A 48 0.87 -4.75 -1.31
C LEU A 48 0.68 -4.04 0.04
N ASP A 49 1.79 -3.81 0.74
CA ASP A 49 1.89 -3.30 2.11
C ASP A 49 2.37 -1.85 2.19
N CYS A 50 2.22 -1.09 1.09
CA CYS A 50 2.56 0.34 1.03
C CYS A 50 1.47 1.25 1.62
N GLY A 51 0.30 0.69 1.97
CA GLY A 51 -0.76 1.38 2.71
C GLY A 51 -1.93 1.91 1.86
N ALA A 52 -1.82 1.84 0.53
CA ALA A 52 -2.92 2.11 -0.40
C ALA A 52 -2.67 1.41 -1.74
N THR A 53 -3.72 1.16 -2.52
CA THR A 53 -3.60 0.47 -3.81
C THR A 53 -2.79 1.27 -4.83
N TRP A 54 -2.96 2.59 -4.89
CA TRP A 54 -2.15 3.44 -5.77
C TRP A 54 -0.66 3.47 -5.36
N LEU A 55 -0.35 3.37 -4.06
CA LEU A 55 1.03 3.23 -3.57
C LEU A 55 1.62 1.86 -3.95
N ASN A 56 0.80 0.81 -3.88
CA ASN A 56 1.17 -0.53 -4.31
C ASN A 56 1.45 -0.57 -5.83
N LEU A 57 0.71 0.21 -6.62
CA LEU A 57 0.98 0.38 -8.06
C LEU A 57 2.38 1.00 -8.27
N LEU A 58 2.74 2.06 -7.55
CA LEU A 58 4.09 2.64 -7.61
C LEU A 58 5.17 1.62 -7.26
N ALA A 59 4.90 0.71 -6.31
CA ALA A 59 5.82 -0.31 -5.85
C ALA A 59 6.00 -1.49 -6.82
N THR A 60 5.18 -1.58 -7.88
CA THR A 60 5.41 -2.55 -8.96
C THR A 60 6.73 -2.28 -9.70
N ARG A 61 7.18 -1.02 -9.76
CA ARG A 61 8.54 -0.64 -10.17
C ARG A 61 9.42 -0.36 -8.95
N GLY A 62 10.14 -1.38 -8.52
CA GLY A 62 11.06 -1.30 -7.38
C GLY A 62 12.41 -0.72 -7.78
N ARG A 63 13.14 -0.11 -6.84
CA ARG A 63 14.43 0.54 -7.10
C ARG A 63 14.40 1.47 -8.34
N ALA A 64 13.32 2.24 -8.48
CA ALA A 64 13.01 3.00 -9.69
C ALA A 64 14.11 4.02 -10.09
N PHE A 65 14.95 4.42 -9.14
CA PHE A 65 16.04 5.39 -9.33
C PHE A 65 17.43 4.73 -9.28
N GLY A 66 17.49 3.40 -9.25
CA GLY A 66 18.74 2.64 -9.25
C GLY A 66 19.14 2.15 -10.64
N ALA A 67 20.38 1.69 -10.77
CA ALA A 67 20.90 1.13 -12.03
C ALA A 67 20.21 -0.16 -12.49
N ARG A 68 19.47 -0.82 -11.59
CA ARG A 68 18.74 -2.08 -11.85
C ARG A 68 17.35 -2.00 -11.22
N PRO A 69 16.41 -1.26 -11.84
CA PRO A 69 15.03 -1.25 -11.39
C PRO A 69 14.42 -2.65 -11.53
N VAL A 70 13.45 -2.96 -10.67
CA VAL A 70 12.77 -4.25 -10.65
C VAL A 70 11.35 -4.05 -11.13
N GLU A 71 11.05 -4.52 -12.34
CA GLU A 71 9.69 -4.59 -12.87
C GLU A 71 8.95 -5.80 -12.30
N ARG A 72 7.68 -5.60 -11.93
CA ARG A 72 6.79 -6.64 -11.39
C ARG A 72 5.55 -6.85 -12.23
N LEU A 73 5.29 -5.99 -13.21
CA LEU A 73 4.26 -6.13 -14.22
C LEU A 73 4.90 -6.34 -15.61
N PRO A 74 5.59 -7.48 -15.84
CA PRO A 74 6.26 -7.73 -17.13
C PRO A 74 5.28 -8.02 -18.28
N ASP A 75 4.06 -8.48 -17.96
CA ASP A 75 3.08 -8.92 -18.95
C ASP A 75 1.63 -8.78 -18.41
N PRO A 76 0.61 -8.86 -19.30
CA PRO A 76 -0.79 -8.70 -18.90
C PRO A 76 -1.30 -9.77 -17.94
N VAL A 77 -0.74 -10.99 -17.97
CA VAL A 77 -1.14 -12.07 -17.05
C VAL A 77 -0.77 -11.69 -15.63
N ARG A 78 0.48 -11.24 -15.43
CA ARG A 78 0.97 -10.77 -14.14
C ARG A 78 0.22 -9.52 -13.68
N PHE A 79 -0.22 -8.66 -14.59
CA PHE A 79 -1.08 -7.52 -14.28
C PHE A 79 -2.48 -7.94 -13.83
N ALA A 80 -3.08 -8.95 -14.46
CA ALA A 80 -4.35 -9.52 -14.02
C ALA A 80 -4.27 -10.07 -12.58
N GLU A 81 -3.19 -10.80 -12.26
CA GLU A 81 -2.93 -11.30 -10.91
C GLU A 81 -2.81 -10.16 -9.89
N TRP A 82 -2.07 -9.10 -10.23
CA TRP A 82 -1.93 -7.93 -9.36
C TRP A 82 -3.27 -7.24 -9.10
N LEU A 83 -4.11 -7.06 -10.13
CA LEU A 83 -5.46 -6.49 -9.98
C LEU A 83 -6.34 -7.37 -9.08
N GLY A 84 -6.28 -8.69 -9.24
CA GLY A 84 -6.99 -9.64 -8.39
C GLY A 84 -6.60 -9.53 -6.92
N LEU A 85 -5.30 -9.44 -6.63
CA LEU A 85 -4.81 -9.24 -5.26
C LEU A 85 -5.17 -7.88 -4.65
N CYS A 86 -5.55 -6.91 -5.48
CA CYS A 86 -6.02 -5.59 -5.06
C CYS A 86 -7.55 -5.50 -4.96
N ASP A 87 -8.28 -6.62 -5.10
CA ASP A 87 -9.74 -6.65 -5.20
C ASP A 87 -10.29 -5.77 -6.35
N LEU A 88 -9.54 -5.68 -7.46
CA LEU A 88 -9.83 -4.85 -8.63
C LEU A 88 -9.83 -5.66 -9.93
N ALA A 89 -10.00 -6.98 -9.87
CA ALA A 89 -10.11 -7.82 -11.05
C ALA A 89 -11.27 -7.34 -11.95
N PRO A 90 -10.99 -6.95 -13.21
CA PRO A 90 -12.04 -6.58 -14.16
C PRO A 90 -12.83 -7.81 -14.64
N VAL A 91 -14.02 -7.57 -15.16
CA VAL A 91 -14.88 -8.63 -15.74
C VAL A 91 -14.17 -9.36 -16.89
N GLN A 92 -13.40 -8.64 -17.70
CA GLN A 92 -12.56 -9.21 -18.75
C GLN A 92 -11.08 -9.05 -18.40
N PRO A 93 -10.22 -10.06 -18.59
CA PRO A 93 -8.80 -9.95 -18.32
C PRO A 93 -8.12 -8.79 -19.08
N PRO A 94 -7.10 -8.15 -18.49
CA PRO A 94 -6.35 -7.09 -19.15
C PRO A 94 -5.51 -7.62 -20.33
N HIS A 95 -5.31 -6.76 -21.31
CA HIS A 95 -4.44 -6.98 -22.47
C HIS A 95 -3.25 -6.00 -22.47
N GLN A 96 -2.41 -6.03 -23.51
CA GLN A 96 -1.18 -5.23 -23.54
C GLN A 96 -1.45 -3.72 -23.41
N ASP A 97 -2.46 -3.19 -24.11
CA ASP A 97 -2.78 -1.75 -24.02
C ASP A 97 -3.22 -1.32 -22.62
N ASP A 98 -3.89 -2.22 -21.88
CA ASP A 98 -4.26 -1.99 -20.48
C ASP A 98 -3.03 -1.95 -19.56
N LEU A 99 -2.08 -2.86 -19.77
CA LEU A 99 -0.81 -2.85 -19.05
C LEU A 99 -0.04 -1.56 -19.34
N ASP A 100 0.03 -1.13 -20.61
CA ASP A 100 0.69 0.12 -20.98
C ASP A 100 0.01 1.33 -20.32
N ARG A 101 -1.33 1.32 -20.20
CA ARG A 101 -2.08 2.33 -19.43
C ARG A 101 -1.73 2.31 -17.95
N ALA A 102 -1.59 1.13 -17.34
CA ALA A 102 -1.21 0.99 -15.94
C ALA A 102 0.20 1.51 -15.67
N VAL A 103 1.15 1.22 -16.58
CA VAL A 103 2.51 1.75 -16.53
C VAL A 103 2.49 3.28 -16.69
N ARG A 104 1.71 3.83 -17.62
CA ARG A 104 1.55 5.29 -17.75
C ARG A 104 1.02 5.91 -16.46
N LEU A 105 -0.06 5.38 -15.88
CA LEU A 105 -0.59 5.87 -14.60
C LEU A 105 0.47 5.82 -13.49
N ARG A 106 1.21 4.71 -13.41
CA ARG A 106 2.30 4.52 -12.43
C ARG A 106 3.39 5.58 -12.56
N GLU A 107 3.83 5.86 -13.78
CA GLU A 107 4.90 6.84 -14.00
C GLU A 107 4.40 8.29 -13.88
N THR A 108 3.12 8.57 -14.17
CA THR A 108 2.49 9.89 -13.91
C THR A 108 2.30 10.17 -12.41
N LEU A 109 1.87 9.17 -11.63
CA LEU A 109 1.67 9.35 -10.18
C LEU A 109 2.98 9.52 -9.41
N ARG A 110 4.09 9.00 -9.92
CA ARG A 110 5.38 8.99 -9.22
C ARG A 110 5.92 10.41 -8.94
N PRO A 111 6.12 11.30 -9.93
CA PRO A 111 6.59 12.66 -9.68
C PRO A 111 5.60 13.46 -8.82
N ILE A 112 4.29 13.32 -9.03
CA ILE A 112 3.25 13.98 -8.21
C ILE A 112 3.38 13.59 -6.74
N ALA A 113 3.48 12.30 -6.44
CA ALA A 113 3.61 11.80 -5.07
C ALA A 113 4.92 12.25 -4.41
N LEU A 114 6.03 12.27 -5.16
CA LEU A 114 7.30 12.76 -4.65
C LEU A 114 7.27 14.26 -4.36
N ALA A 115 6.72 15.08 -5.27
CA ALA A 115 6.55 16.51 -5.06
C ALA A 115 5.68 16.79 -3.83
N THR A 116 4.57 16.06 -3.68
CA THR A 116 3.65 16.17 -2.54
C THR A 116 4.37 15.90 -1.21
N VAL A 117 5.12 14.80 -1.10
CA VAL A 117 5.87 14.48 0.13
C VAL A 117 7.00 15.49 0.39
N ASP A 118 7.64 15.99 -0.67
CA ASP A 118 8.69 17.01 -0.56
C ASP A 118 8.13 18.42 -0.26
N GLY A 119 6.80 18.59 -0.16
CA GLY A 119 6.15 19.88 0.09
C GLY A 119 6.26 20.87 -1.07
N ARG A 120 6.43 20.36 -2.30
CA ARG A 120 6.58 21.14 -3.54
C ARG A 120 5.35 20.97 -4.43
N PRO A 121 4.99 21.98 -5.24
CA PRO A 121 3.96 21.81 -6.24
C PRO A 121 4.38 20.75 -7.27
N PRO A 122 3.49 19.81 -7.66
CA PRO A 122 3.68 18.97 -8.83
C PRO A 122 3.72 19.80 -10.13
N GLU A 123 4.31 19.25 -11.18
CA GLU A 123 4.32 19.87 -12.51
C GLU A 123 2.92 19.83 -13.15
N ASP A 124 2.52 20.90 -13.83
CA ASP A 124 1.19 21.01 -14.44
C ASP A 124 0.92 19.91 -15.48
N ASP A 125 1.96 19.49 -16.23
CA ASP A 125 1.85 18.41 -17.22
C ASP A 125 1.54 17.05 -16.58
N ASP A 126 2.11 16.76 -15.42
CA ASP A 126 1.83 15.54 -14.67
C ASP A 126 0.38 15.55 -14.15
N VAL A 127 -0.08 16.70 -13.64
CA VAL A 127 -1.46 16.87 -13.18
C VAL A 127 -2.45 16.70 -14.33
N ARG A 128 -2.23 17.37 -15.46
CA ARG A 128 -3.05 17.18 -16.68
C ARG A 128 -3.08 15.73 -17.14
N SER A 129 -1.93 15.05 -17.09
CA SER A 129 -1.84 13.63 -17.45
C SER A 129 -2.66 12.74 -16.51
N LEU A 130 -2.65 13.04 -15.20
CA LEU A 130 -3.47 12.32 -14.21
C LEU A 130 -4.97 12.52 -14.46
N GLU A 131 -5.41 13.73 -14.80
CA GLU A 131 -6.81 14.05 -15.11
C GLU A 131 -7.39 13.16 -16.21
N THR A 132 -6.58 12.73 -17.18
CA THR A 132 -7.01 11.82 -18.25
C THR A 132 -7.53 10.47 -17.75
N PHE A 133 -7.12 10.04 -16.55
CA PHE A 133 -7.59 8.82 -15.90
C PHE A 133 -8.88 9.02 -15.09
N LEU A 134 -9.26 10.27 -14.80
CA LEU A 134 -10.38 10.60 -13.93
C LEU A 134 -11.72 10.74 -14.66
N GLY A 135 -11.70 10.99 -15.98
CA GLY A 135 -12.89 11.24 -16.80
C GLY A 135 -13.81 10.03 -17.06
N GLN A 136 -13.69 8.96 -16.28
CA GLN A 136 -14.59 7.81 -16.35
C GLN A 136 -15.79 8.02 -15.44
N ASP A 137 -16.98 7.63 -15.89
CA ASP A 137 -18.09 7.42 -14.96
C ASP A 137 -18.01 5.99 -14.41
N ASP A 138 -18.09 5.86 -13.09
CA ASP A 138 -17.97 4.59 -12.37
C ASP A 138 -18.73 4.70 -11.04
N PRO A 139 -20.06 4.55 -11.10
CA PRO A 139 -20.88 4.57 -9.89
C PRO A 139 -20.46 3.44 -8.95
N VAL A 140 -20.35 3.78 -7.66
CA VAL A 140 -20.05 2.80 -6.62
C VAL A 140 -21.29 1.95 -6.38
N ALA A 141 -21.24 0.68 -6.79
CA ALA A 141 -22.23 -0.32 -6.38
C ALA A 141 -21.66 -1.18 -5.26
N LEU A 142 -22.48 -1.44 -4.23
CA LEU A 142 -22.13 -2.26 -3.07
C LEU A 142 -22.97 -3.54 -3.05
N SER A 143 -22.37 -4.63 -2.60
CA SER A 143 -23.03 -5.91 -2.33
C SER A 143 -22.54 -6.50 -1.01
N VAL A 144 -23.21 -7.55 -0.53
CA VAL A 144 -22.82 -8.29 0.67
C VAL A 144 -22.54 -9.74 0.30
N ASP A 145 -21.32 -10.20 0.58
CA ASP A 145 -20.90 -11.60 0.44
C ASP A 145 -20.00 -11.98 1.62
N GLY A 146 -20.62 -12.33 2.75
CA GLY A 146 -19.95 -12.50 4.06
C GLY A 146 -19.34 -11.22 4.66
N ARG A 147 -19.12 -10.19 3.83
CA ARG A 147 -18.65 -8.84 4.15
C ARG A 147 -19.22 -7.83 3.15
N LEU A 148 -19.06 -6.54 3.43
CA LEU A 148 -19.35 -5.49 2.46
C LEU A 148 -18.32 -5.54 1.32
N VAL A 149 -18.80 -5.63 0.08
CA VAL A 149 -17.98 -5.71 -1.13
C VAL A 149 -18.39 -4.62 -2.10
N ARG A 150 -17.42 -4.03 -2.79
CA ARG A 150 -17.67 -3.13 -3.92
C ARG A 150 -17.75 -3.94 -5.20
N SER A 151 -18.65 -3.59 -6.11
CA SER A 151 -18.77 -4.26 -7.40
C SER A 151 -17.43 -4.28 -8.16
N ALA A 152 -17.16 -5.37 -8.87
CA ALA A 152 -16.00 -5.47 -9.74
C ALA A 152 -16.01 -4.34 -10.78
N PRO A 153 -14.85 -3.78 -11.16
CA PRO A 153 -14.79 -2.83 -12.26
C PRO A 153 -15.21 -3.51 -13.57
N PRO A 154 -16.07 -2.88 -14.39
CA PRO A 154 -16.52 -3.46 -15.67
C PRO A 154 -15.39 -3.59 -16.71
N SER A 155 -14.30 -2.83 -16.55
CA SER A 155 -13.13 -2.86 -17.43
C SER A 155 -11.85 -2.53 -16.68
N THR A 156 -10.69 -2.88 -17.23
CA THR A 156 -9.40 -2.47 -16.68
C THR A 156 -9.26 -0.95 -16.61
N ARG A 157 -9.80 -0.22 -17.60
CA ARG A 157 -9.84 1.24 -17.58
C ARG A 157 -10.57 1.79 -16.35
N THR A 158 -11.68 1.17 -15.96
CA THR A 158 -12.40 1.52 -14.73
C THR A 158 -11.60 1.19 -13.48
N ALA A 159 -10.90 0.05 -13.45
CA ALA A 159 -10.01 -0.29 -12.35
C ALA A 159 -8.90 0.76 -12.16
N LEU A 160 -8.26 1.20 -13.26
CA LEU A 160 -7.24 2.25 -13.24
C LEU A 160 -7.81 3.60 -12.80
N ALA A 161 -9.02 3.95 -13.24
CA ALA A 161 -9.71 5.18 -12.79
C ALA A 161 -9.97 5.15 -11.27
N ARG A 162 -10.38 4.00 -10.71
CA ARG A 162 -10.55 3.84 -9.25
C ARG A 162 -9.23 4.04 -8.49
N ILE A 163 -8.13 3.51 -9.01
CA ILE A 163 -6.79 3.69 -8.44
C ILE A 163 -6.38 5.17 -8.50
N ALA A 164 -6.60 5.83 -9.65
CA ALA A 164 -6.30 7.25 -9.83
C ALA A 164 -7.11 8.13 -8.86
N ARG A 165 -8.41 7.86 -8.67
CA ARG A 165 -9.24 8.59 -7.70
C ARG A 165 -8.76 8.39 -6.26
N GLN A 166 -8.41 7.17 -5.86
CA GLN A 166 -7.82 6.93 -4.54
C GLN A 166 -6.52 7.72 -4.35
N ALA A 167 -5.69 7.83 -5.39
CA ALA A 167 -4.49 8.66 -5.35
C ALA A 167 -4.84 10.14 -5.15
N VAL A 168 -5.79 10.68 -5.91
CA VAL A 168 -6.27 12.06 -5.75
C VAL A 168 -6.77 12.30 -4.32
N ASP A 169 -7.67 11.46 -3.82
CA ASP A 169 -8.21 11.59 -2.45
C ASP A 169 -7.10 11.65 -1.41
N HIS A 170 -6.07 10.80 -1.55
CA HIS A 170 -4.94 10.79 -0.62
C HIS A 170 -4.00 11.98 -0.79
N LEU A 171 -3.74 12.41 -2.02
CA LEU A 171 -2.77 13.48 -2.34
C LEU A 171 -3.34 14.87 -2.02
N THR A 172 -4.65 15.07 -2.16
CA THR A 172 -5.32 16.34 -1.87
C THR A 172 -5.92 16.39 -0.46
N GLY A 173 -6.18 15.23 0.14
CA GLY A 173 -6.75 15.09 1.50
C GLY A 173 -5.72 15.18 2.63
N PRO A 174 -6.16 15.01 3.89
CA PRO A 174 -5.28 14.99 5.07
C PRO A 174 -4.29 13.81 5.06
N GLN A 175 -4.59 12.72 4.36
CA GLN A 175 -3.73 11.54 4.26
C GLN A 175 -2.38 11.84 3.59
N ARG A 176 -2.25 12.96 2.88
CA ARG A 176 -0.97 13.40 2.29
C ARG A 176 0.12 13.56 3.36
N ASP A 177 -0.27 13.96 4.58
CA ASP A 177 0.65 14.20 5.70
C ASP A 177 1.19 12.88 6.29
N ASP A 178 0.51 11.76 6.01
CA ASP A 178 0.95 10.41 6.38
C ASP A 178 1.92 9.79 5.35
N LEU A 179 2.11 10.43 4.19
CA LEU A 179 2.96 9.90 3.13
C LEU A 179 4.44 10.14 3.44
N LYS A 180 5.26 9.10 3.20
CA LYS A 180 6.71 9.14 3.36
C LYS A 180 7.41 8.58 2.14
N VAL A 181 8.63 9.08 1.91
CA VAL A 181 9.55 8.58 0.89
C VAL A 181 10.65 7.74 1.53
N CYS A 182 10.95 6.59 0.94
CA CYS A 182 12.07 5.76 1.38
C CYS A 182 13.39 6.55 1.24
N PRO A 183 14.24 6.62 2.29
CA PRO A 183 15.47 7.41 2.27
C PRO A 183 16.59 6.78 1.44
N GLU A 184 16.39 5.56 0.90
CA GLU A 184 17.35 4.97 -0.02
C GLU A 184 17.22 5.61 -1.40
N GLY A 185 18.28 6.28 -1.84
CA GLY A 185 18.28 7.08 -3.08
C GLY A 185 17.97 6.28 -4.34
N ASP A 186 18.34 5.00 -4.39
CA ASP A 186 17.98 4.11 -5.50
C ASP A 186 16.52 3.63 -5.45
N CYS A 187 15.86 3.74 -4.29
CA CYS A 187 14.50 3.28 -4.07
C CYS A 187 13.47 4.40 -4.21
N ARG A 188 13.56 5.44 -3.36
CA ARG A 188 12.56 6.51 -3.17
C ARG A 188 11.09 6.06 -3.28
N GLY A 189 10.77 4.84 -2.82
CA GLY A 189 9.39 4.35 -2.82
C GLY A 189 8.53 5.17 -1.85
N VAL A 190 7.33 5.54 -2.30
CA VAL A 190 6.33 6.26 -1.48
C VAL A 190 5.46 5.24 -0.73
N PHE A 191 5.16 5.50 0.54
CA PHE A 191 4.32 4.65 1.37
C PHE A 191 3.59 5.48 2.43
N ALA A 192 2.46 4.99 2.94
CA ALA A 192 1.76 5.60 4.06
C ALA A 192 2.34 5.12 5.40
N ASP A 193 2.45 6.03 6.36
CA ASP A 193 2.89 5.79 7.73
C ASP A 193 2.12 6.65 8.74
N PRO A 194 0.79 6.44 8.88
CA PRO A 194 -0.05 7.23 9.79
C PRO A 194 0.36 7.10 11.26
N ALA A 195 1.02 5.99 11.63
CA ALA A 195 1.54 5.79 12.97
C ALA A 195 2.90 6.47 13.21
N GLY A 196 3.55 7.01 12.17
CA GLY A 196 4.87 7.62 12.24
C GLY A 196 6.01 6.65 12.62
N ARG A 197 5.78 5.33 12.57
CA ARG A 197 6.72 4.30 13.08
C ARG A 197 7.70 3.80 12.03
N ARG A 198 7.48 4.10 10.76
CA ARG A 198 8.28 3.59 9.64
C ARG A 198 9.25 4.66 9.15
N ARG A 199 10.52 4.25 9.02
CA ARG A 199 11.57 5.06 8.39
C ARG A 199 11.84 4.66 6.93
N TRP A 200 11.53 3.42 6.56
CA TRP A 200 11.76 2.89 5.21
C TRP A 200 10.46 2.33 4.65
N CYS A 201 10.41 2.22 3.33
CA CYS A 201 9.33 1.49 2.66
C CYS A 201 9.27 0.03 3.14
N PRO A 202 8.19 -0.70 2.82
CA PRO A 202 7.98 -2.04 3.35
C PRO A 202 9.08 -3.06 3.01
N SER A 203 9.91 -2.80 2.00
CA SER A 203 11.00 -3.69 1.60
C SER A 203 12.01 -3.95 2.75
N PRO A 204 12.11 -5.20 3.25
CA PRO A 204 13.17 -5.68 4.14
C PRO A 204 14.58 -5.35 3.66
N ALA A 205 14.85 -5.41 2.34
CA ALA A 205 16.13 -5.01 1.77
C ALA A 205 16.43 -3.53 2.03
N CYS A 206 15.46 -2.61 1.89
CA CYS A 206 15.66 -1.19 2.17
C CYS A 206 15.91 -0.94 3.67
N ALA A 207 15.13 -1.56 4.55
CA ALA A 207 15.33 -1.46 6.00
C ALA A 207 16.71 -1.98 6.43
N SER A 208 17.14 -3.12 5.89
CA SER A 208 18.44 -3.73 6.19
C SER A 208 19.60 -2.84 5.75
N ARG A 209 19.56 -2.34 4.51
CA ARG A 209 20.58 -1.41 3.98
C ARG A 209 20.69 -0.14 4.83
N GLY A 210 19.56 0.45 5.18
CA GLY A 210 19.52 1.64 6.00
C GLY A 210 20.09 1.43 7.40
N ARG A 211 19.77 0.30 8.05
CA ARG A 211 20.34 -0.06 9.36
C ARG A 211 21.86 -0.24 9.29
N VAL A 212 22.36 -0.90 8.25
CA VAL A 212 23.81 -1.09 8.04
C VAL A 212 24.51 0.26 7.81
N ARG A 213 23.94 1.15 6.98
CA ARG A 213 24.49 2.50 6.75
C ARG A 213 24.53 3.31 8.06
N ALA A 214 23.46 3.30 8.85
CA ALA A 214 23.40 4.00 10.13
C ALA A 214 24.38 3.45 11.17
N LEU A 215 24.65 2.13 11.18
CA LEU A 215 25.68 1.54 12.02
C LEU A 215 27.08 1.99 11.60
N ARG A 216 27.37 1.99 10.29
CA ARG A 216 28.66 2.45 9.76
C ARG A 216 28.93 3.92 10.07
N ALA A 217 27.94 4.80 9.86
CA ALA A 217 28.07 6.22 10.17
C ALA A 217 28.39 6.48 11.65
N ARG A 218 27.73 5.77 12.57
CA ARG A 218 28.00 5.87 14.02
C ARG A 218 29.42 5.42 14.38
N ARG A 219 29.90 4.32 13.80
CA ARG A 219 31.27 3.82 14.03
C ARG A 219 32.33 4.81 13.53
N SER A 220 32.11 5.40 12.36
CA SER A 220 33.03 6.42 11.82
C SER A 220 33.05 7.69 12.67
N ALA A 221 31.91 8.12 13.22
CA ALA A 221 31.85 9.26 14.13
C ALA A 221 32.58 9.01 15.45
N SER A 222 32.41 7.82 16.05
CA SER A 222 33.11 7.46 17.30
C SER A 222 34.63 7.31 17.13
N ALA A 223 35.09 6.83 15.97
CA ALA A 223 36.52 6.73 15.67
C ALA A 223 37.18 8.11 15.46
N GLY A 224 36.44 9.11 14.94
CA GLY A 224 36.91 10.49 14.80
C GLY A 224 37.02 11.26 16.12
N THR A 225 36.19 10.92 17.13
CA THR A 225 36.21 11.56 18.45
C THR A 225 37.33 11.02 19.37
N GLN A 226 37.86 9.83 19.12
CA GLN A 226 38.93 9.21 19.94
C GLN A 226 40.35 9.54 19.46
N GLY A 227 40.50 10.25 18.33
CA GLY A 227 41.79 10.61 17.75
C GLY A 227 42.16 12.10 17.86
N ARG A 228 41.54 12.85 18.79
CA ARG A 228 41.77 14.29 18.97
C ARG A 228 42.14 14.62 20.41
#